data_AF-A0A7V9JJ54-F1
#
_entry.id   AF-A0A7V9JJ54-F1
#
_cell.length_a   1.000
_cell.length_b   1.000
_cell.length_c   1.000
_cell.angle_alpha   90.00
_cell.angle_beta   90.00
_cell.angle_gamma   90.00
#
_symmetry.space_group_name_H-M   'P 1'
#
loop_
_entity.id
_entity.type
_entity.pdbx_description
1 polymer ?
#
loop_
_entity_poly.entity_id
_entity_poly.type
_entity_poly.pdbx_seq_one_letter_code
_entity_poly.pdbx_strand_id
1 'polypeptide(L)'
;MTRGVLAALVMALVFPHAGAAAVERRLAFVPEDPLAAKQWYLLANRAFDFWPAPPLLPPVRVAVIDSGVDRSHPEFEGKIVDGKSFVGGSPYVDR
;
A
#
# COMPACT_ATOMS: atom_id res chain seq x y z
N MET A 1 7.14 -72.99 -23.11
CA MET A 1 6.80 -72.76 -21.69
C MET A 1 7.71 -71.66 -21.19
N THR A 2 7.32 -70.40 -21.34
CA THR A 2 6.52 -69.58 -20.40
C THR A 2 7.40 -68.64 -19.58
N ARG A 3 7.42 -67.40 -20.08
CA ARG A 3 7.22 -66.13 -19.35
C ARG A 3 8.30 -65.64 -18.38
N GLY A 4 8.73 -64.41 -18.67
CA GLY A 4 8.75 -63.32 -17.70
C GLY A 4 10.08 -62.58 -17.64
N VAL A 5 10.17 -61.28 -17.43
CA VAL A 5 9.22 -60.15 -17.37
C VAL A 5 10.08 -58.93 -17.72
N LEU A 6 9.56 -58.02 -18.52
CA LEU A 6 10.17 -56.70 -18.80
C LEU A 6 10.36 -55.93 -17.49
N ALA A 7 11.61 -55.60 -17.12
CA ALA A 7 11.89 -54.63 -16.07
C ALA A 7 11.64 -53.22 -16.62
N ALA A 8 10.48 -52.65 -16.30
CA ALA A 8 10.17 -51.26 -16.61
C ALA A 8 11.02 -50.33 -15.74
N LEU A 9 11.89 -49.55 -16.38
CA LEU A 9 12.69 -48.49 -15.77
C LEU A 9 11.77 -47.35 -15.34
N VAL A 10 11.49 -47.23 -14.04
CA VAL A 10 10.81 -46.04 -13.50
C VAL A 10 11.87 -44.96 -13.25
N MET A 11 12.06 -44.08 -14.23
CA MET A 11 12.73 -42.79 -14.03
C MET A 11 11.81 -41.91 -13.20
N ALA A 12 12.02 -41.91 -11.89
CA ALA A 12 11.40 -40.92 -11.01
C ALA A 12 11.95 -39.54 -11.40
N LEU A 13 11.15 -38.77 -12.13
CA LEU A 13 11.36 -37.33 -12.29
C LEU A 13 11.24 -36.70 -10.90
N VAL A 14 12.37 -36.51 -10.24
CA VAL A 14 12.48 -35.61 -9.09
C VAL A 14 12.24 -34.21 -9.65
N PHE A 15 10.99 -33.76 -9.63
CA PHE A 15 10.71 -32.34 -9.75
C PHE A 15 11.40 -31.68 -8.55
N PRO A 16 12.37 -30.79 -8.76
CA PRO A 16 12.81 -29.94 -7.67
C PRO A 16 11.57 -29.16 -7.25
N HIS A 17 10.99 -29.54 -6.12
CA HIS A 17 10.03 -28.70 -5.44
C HIS A 17 10.83 -27.46 -5.09
N ALA A 18 10.64 -26.40 -5.87
CA ALA A 18 11.15 -25.08 -5.54
C ALA A 18 10.80 -24.87 -4.06
N GLY A 19 11.83 -24.87 -3.21
CA GLY A 19 11.68 -24.80 -1.77
C GLY A 19 10.72 -23.66 -1.46
N ALA A 20 9.72 -23.92 -0.62
CA ALA A 20 8.83 -22.89 -0.12
C ALA A 20 9.71 -21.74 0.37
N ALA A 21 9.68 -20.60 -0.34
CA ALA A 21 10.40 -19.42 0.09
C ALA A 21 9.93 -19.13 1.53
N ALA A 22 10.87 -19.00 2.45
CA ALA A 22 10.55 -18.64 3.82
C ALA A 22 9.76 -17.33 3.79
N VAL A 23 8.53 -17.35 4.27
CA VAL A 23 7.73 -16.13 4.43
C VAL A 23 8.29 -15.39 5.63
N GLU A 24 9.17 -14.42 5.39
CA GLU A 24 9.63 -13.52 6.44
C GLU A 24 8.49 -12.59 6.88
N ARG A 25 8.19 -12.58 8.18
CA ARG A 25 7.30 -11.59 8.77
C ARG A 25 8.03 -10.25 8.83
N ARG A 26 7.57 -9.27 8.04
CA ARG A 26 8.05 -7.89 8.10
C ARG A 26 7.15 -7.07 9.02
N LEU A 27 7.76 -6.23 9.86
CA LEU A 27 7.03 -5.23 10.63
C LEU A 27 6.51 -4.13 9.70
N ALA A 28 5.28 -3.67 9.92
CA ALA A 28 4.66 -2.59 9.18
C ALA A 28 4.25 -1.48 10.14
N PHE A 29 4.29 -0.24 9.66
CA PHE A 29 3.77 0.90 10.40
C PHE A 29 2.24 0.80 10.56
N VAL A 30 1.75 1.14 11.74
CA VAL A 30 0.31 1.21 12.05
C VAL A 30 -0.05 2.68 12.28
N PRO A 31 -0.94 3.27 11.46
CA PRO A 31 -1.35 4.67 11.66
C PRO A 31 -2.12 4.83 12.97
N GLU A 32 -1.88 5.95 13.66
CA GLU A 32 -2.53 6.30 14.92
C GLU A 32 -3.87 7.04 14.73
N ASP A 33 -4.24 7.34 13.48
CA ASP A 33 -5.50 8.00 13.15
C ASP A 33 -6.71 7.15 13.61
N PRO A 34 -7.64 7.68 14.43
CA PRO A 34 -8.77 6.91 14.96
C PRO A 34 -9.75 6.39 13.90
N LEU A 35 -9.76 6.98 12.71
CA LEU A 35 -10.59 6.58 11.57
C LEU A 35 -9.86 5.65 10.60
N ALA A 36 -8.57 5.37 10.80
CA ALA A 36 -7.79 4.46 9.93
C ALA A 36 -8.46 3.10 9.74
N ALA A 37 -9.07 2.54 10.79
CA ALA A 37 -9.79 1.27 10.71
C ALA A 37 -11.02 1.29 9.77
N LYS A 38 -11.57 2.48 9.48
CA LYS A 38 -12.69 2.66 8.54
C LYS A 38 -12.22 2.90 7.10
N GLN A 39 -10.94 3.20 6.90
CA GLN A 39 -10.33 3.49 5.61
C GLN A 39 -9.82 2.19 4.95
N TRP A 40 -10.76 1.35 4.51
CA TRP A 40 -10.48 0.01 3.95
C TRP A 40 -9.38 -0.02 2.88
N TYR A 41 -9.25 1.07 2.11
CA TYR A 41 -8.29 1.21 1.03
C TYR A 41 -6.82 1.24 1.51
N LEU A 42 -6.56 1.60 2.78
CA LEU A 42 -5.20 1.58 3.34
C LEU A 42 -4.63 0.16 3.37
N LEU A 43 -5.44 -0.81 3.79
CA LEU A 43 -5.07 -2.24 3.80
C LEU A 43 -5.00 -2.79 2.38
N ALA A 44 -6.00 -2.47 1.54
CA ALA A 44 -6.06 -2.98 0.17
C ALA A 44 -4.84 -2.55 -0.67
N ASN A 45 -4.39 -1.32 -0.50
CA ASN A 45 -3.22 -0.78 -1.20
C ASN A 45 -1.89 -1.09 -0.49
N ARG A 46 -1.92 -1.75 0.67
CA ARG A 46 -0.74 -2.04 1.49
C ARG A 46 0.06 -0.76 1.80
N ALA A 47 -0.65 0.33 2.11
CA ALA A 47 -0.11 1.69 2.11
C ALA A 47 1.07 1.90 3.08
N PHE A 48 1.15 1.09 4.13
CA PHE A 48 2.17 1.21 5.19
C PHE A 48 3.09 0.00 5.33
N ASP A 49 2.94 -1.01 4.46
CA ASP A 49 3.70 -2.27 4.56
C ASP A 49 5.18 -2.11 4.22
N PHE A 50 5.53 -1.04 3.52
CA PHE A 50 6.88 -0.85 3.02
C PHE A 50 7.87 -0.48 4.14
N TRP A 51 7.45 0.34 5.11
CA TRP A 51 8.30 0.81 6.21
C TRP A 51 7.82 0.29 7.57
N PRO A 52 8.73 -0.21 8.43
CA PRO A 52 8.39 -0.61 9.79
C PRO A 52 8.06 0.60 10.69
N ALA A 53 8.54 1.79 10.33
CA ALA A 53 8.22 3.07 10.94
C ALA A 53 8.27 4.16 9.85
N PRO A 54 7.52 5.27 9.97
CA PRO A 54 7.51 6.31 8.95
C PRO A 54 8.93 6.86 8.76
N PRO A 55 9.49 6.84 7.55
CA PRO A 55 10.79 7.46 7.30
C PRO A 55 10.65 8.98 7.32
N LEU A 56 11.77 9.68 7.53
CA LEU A 56 11.81 11.10 7.23
C LEU A 56 11.80 11.28 5.71
N LEU A 57 10.68 11.75 5.16
CA LEU A 57 10.54 12.06 3.74
C LEU A 57 10.75 13.56 3.50
N PRO A 58 11.42 13.96 2.40
CA PRO A 58 11.39 15.35 1.95
C PRO A 58 9.94 15.81 1.72
N PRO A 59 9.57 17.04 2.11
CA PRO A 59 8.25 17.57 1.83
C PRO A 59 7.98 17.62 0.32
N VAL A 60 6.85 17.05 -0.09
CA VAL A 60 6.37 17.08 -1.49
C VAL A 60 5.19 18.04 -1.58
N ARG A 61 5.23 18.97 -2.55
CA ARG A 61 4.07 19.82 -2.86
C ARG A 61 3.16 19.09 -3.83
N VAL A 62 1.91 18.89 -3.45
CA VAL A 62 0.86 18.28 -4.26
C VAL A 62 -0.21 19.34 -4.54
N ALA A 63 -0.55 19.56 -5.82
CA ALA A 63 -1.64 20.45 -6.19
C ALA A 63 -2.95 19.67 -6.29
N VAL A 64 -3.98 20.13 -5.59
CA VAL A 64 -5.35 19.61 -5.67
C VAL A 64 -6.20 20.61 -6.43
N ILE A 65 -6.74 20.20 -7.58
CA ILE A 65 -7.60 21.04 -8.44
C ILE A 65 -9.03 20.56 -8.26
N ASP A 66 -9.78 21.26 -7.41
CA ASP A 66 -11.13 20.87 -6.99
C ASP A 66 -12.01 22.10 -6.66
N SER A 67 -13.10 21.93 -5.92
CA SER A 67 -14.03 22.98 -5.46
C SER A 67 -13.40 24.01 -4.54
N GLY A 68 -12.36 23.62 -3.80
CA GLY A 68 -11.75 24.42 -2.74
C GLY A 68 -11.21 23.51 -1.64
N VAL A 69 -10.76 24.12 -0.55
CA VAL A 69 -10.36 23.38 0.67
C VAL A 69 -10.74 24.18 1.90
N ASP A 70 -11.40 23.55 2.88
CA ASP A 70 -11.54 24.17 4.20
C ASP A 70 -10.21 24.08 4.98
N ARG A 71 -9.43 25.16 4.93
CA ARG A 71 -8.14 25.21 5.64
C ARG A 71 -8.27 25.29 7.16
N SER A 72 -9.47 25.52 7.69
CA SER A 72 -9.72 25.61 9.14
C SER A 72 -9.87 24.23 9.79
N HIS A 73 -10.03 23.18 8.99
CA HIS A 73 -10.12 21.82 9.49
C HIS A 73 -8.79 21.37 10.14
N PRO A 74 -8.79 20.82 11.37
CA PRO A 74 -7.57 20.45 12.10
C PRO A 74 -6.63 19.51 11.33
N GLU A 75 -7.17 18.59 10.54
CA GLU A 75 -6.39 17.67 9.70
C GLU A 75 -5.44 18.39 8.72
N PHE A 76 -5.70 19.65 8.37
CA PHE A 76 -4.91 20.41 7.41
C PHE A 76 -3.94 21.40 8.06
N GLU A 77 -3.84 21.44 9.39
CA GLU A 77 -2.92 22.33 10.10
C GLU A 77 -1.47 22.10 9.64
N GLY A 78 -0.84 23.17 9.12
CA GLY A 78 0.52 23.11 8.58
C GLY A 78 0.69 22.34 7.26
N LYS A 79 -0.38 21.79 6.66
CA LYS A 79 -0.32 21.00 5.41
C LYS A 79 -0.64 21.82 4.15
N ILE A 80 -1.36 22.94 4.27
CA ILE A 80 -1.74 23.80 3.13
C ILE A 80 -0.73 24.94 2.99
N VAL A 81 -0.02 24.97 1.85
CA VAL A 81 1.02 25.98 1.58
C VAL A 81 0.49 27.23 0.87
N ASP A 82 -0.47 27.09 -0.02
CA ASP A 82 -1.06 28.17 -0.81
C ASP A 82 -2.40 27.74 -1.44
N GLY A 83 -3.15 28.66 -2.04
CA GLY A 83 -4.41 28.38 -2.71
C GLY A 83 -4.81 29.49 -3.68
N LYS A 84 -5.44 29.12 -4.80
CA LYS A 84 -5.96 30.07 -5.79
C LYS A 84 -7.30 29.59 -6.35
N SER A 85 -8.28 30.49 -6.39
CA SER A 85 -9.52 30.25 -7.13
C SER A 85 -9.39 30.76 -8.57
N PHE A 86 -9.90 29.97 -9.51
CA PHE A 86 -10.05 30.35 -10.93
C PHE A 86 -11.52 30.54 -11.34
N VAL A 87 -12.45 30.35 -10.40
CA VAL A 87 -13.90 30.49 -10.62
C VAL A 87 -14.51 31.63 -9.78
N GLY A 88 -13.67 32.42 -9.12
CA GLY A 88 -14.08 33.46 -8.16
C GLY A 88 -14.26 32.91 -6.74
N GLY A 89 -14.46 33.80 -5.77
CA GLY A 89 -14.54 33.41 -4.35
C GLY A 89 -13.19 33.06 -3.71
N SER A 90 -13.25 32.43 -2.53
CA SER A 90 -12.07 32.03 -1.75
C SER A 90 -11.70 30.57 -2.05
N PRO A 91 -10.41 30.24 -2.30
CA PRO A 91 -9.97 28.85 -2.40
C PRO A 91 -9.95 28.12 -1.05
N TYR A 92 -10.14 28.85 0.06
CA TYR A 92 -10.02 28.33 1.43
C TYR A 92 -11.36 28.10 2.13
N VAL A 93 -12.46 28.10 1.38
CA VAL A 93 -13.79 27.80 1.90
C VAL A 93 -14.37 26.73 1.01
N ASP A 94 -14.56 25.54 1.56
CA ASP A 94 -15.34 24.48 0.94
C ASP A 94 -16.78 24.60 1.48
N ARG A 95 -17.78 24.68 0.60
CA ARG A 95 -19.20 24.82 0.95
C ARG A 95 -20.04 23.75 0.28
#